data_AF-A0A951YE85-F1
#
_entry.id   AF-A0A951YE85-F1
#
_cell.length_a   1.000
_cell.length_b   1.000
_cell.length_c   1.000
_cell.angle_alpha   90.00
_cell.angle_beta   90.00
_cell.angle_gamma   90.00
#
_symmetry.space_group_name_H-M   'P 1'
#
loop_
_entity.id
_entity.type
_entity.pdbx_description
1 polymer ?
#
loop_
_entity_poly.entity_id
_entity_poly.type
_entity_poly.pdbx_seq_one_letter_code
_entity_poly.pdbx_strand_id
1 'polypeptide(L)'
;MRVFVFISIAILLASCDKPQCTNHNPIFDKYKPADKEYRIELAGLVEVADKDSVLFWINRYDSVAGHEYMYADVIGRNLCAIAIFDITGNEEFENFRRVKGVSYSGAGLLAPRYRIQHTDSGAQFVLDSVGMIVD
;
A
#
# COMPACT_ATOMS: atom_id res chain seq x y z
N MET A 1 55.92 -2.36 -10.24
CA MET A 1 55.33 -3.01 -9.06
C MET A 1 54.22 -2.10 -8.53
N ARG A 2 52.98 -2.61 -8.46
CA ARG A 2 51.80 -2.08 -7.70
C ARG A 2 51.21 -0.77 -8.24
N VAL A 3 50.21 -0.78 -9.13
CA VAL A 3 48.77 -1.06 -8.89
C VAL A 3 48.23 -0.36 -7.64
N PHE A 4 47.62 0.82 -7.83
CA PHE A 4 46.59 1.40 -6.97
C PHE A 4 45.48 1.90 -7.92
N VAL A 5 44.69 0.97 -8.44
CA VAL A 5 43.35 0.64 -7.93
C VAL A 5 42.41 1.84 -8.10
N PHE A 6 41.69 1.78 -9.23
CA PHE A 6 40.42 2.44 -9.47
C PHE A 6 39.57 2.43 -8.18
N ILE A 7 39.30 3.61 -7.62
CA ILE A 7 38.23 3.79 -6.64
C ILE A 7 36.93 3.76 -7.44
N SER A 8 36.55 2.53 -7.78
CA SER A 8 35.33 2.20 -8.51
C SER A 8 34.13 2.52 -7.62
N ILE A 9 33.26 3.33 -8.20
CA ILE A 9 31.88 3.59 -7.83
C ILE A 9 31.22 2.28 -7.33
N ALA A 10 30.99 2.22 -6.02
CA ALA A 10 30.19 1.17 -5.37
C ALA A 10 29.12 1.84 -4.50
N ILE A 11 28.33 2.73 -5.10
CA ILE A 11 26.99 3.02 -4.59
C ILE A 11 26.08 2.00 -5.28
N LEU A 12 26.17 0.77 -4.81
CA LEU A 12 25.34 -0.36 -5.23
C LEU A 12 23.94 -0.13 -4.68
N LEU A 13 22.99 0.12 -5.59
CA LEU A 13 21.66 -0.49 -5.62
C LEU A 13 21.01 -0.74 -4.25
N ALA A 14 20.62 0.31 -3.54
CA ALA A 14 19.55 0.16 -2.56
C ALA A 14 18.25 -0.03 -3.35
N SER A 15 17.91 -1.28 -3.67
CA SER A 15 16.56 -1.64 -4.15
C SER A 15 15.60 -1.34 -3.01
N CYS A 16 14.57 -0.52 -3.24
CA CYS A 16 13.55 -0.20 -2.24
C CYS A 16 12.51 -1.33 -2.18
N ASP A 17 12.98 -2.53 -1.84
CA ASP A 17 12.11 -3.70 -1.72
C ASP A 17 11.12 -3.51 -0.55
N LYS A 18 9.90 -4.01 -0.74
CA LYS A 18 8.89 -4.07 0.31
C LYS A 18 9.46 -4.76 1.57
N PRO A 19 9.42 -4.11 2.75
CA PRO A 19 9.84 -4.73 3.99
C PRO A 19 9.09 -6.02 4.26
N GLN A 20 9.78 -7.02 4.80
CA GLN A 20 9.10 -8.20 5.34
C GLN A 20 8.33 -7.79 6.59
N CYS A 21 7.06 -8.20 6.67
CA CYS A 21 6.24 -8.01 7.87
C CYS A 21 5.50 -9.29 8.22
N THR A 22 5.10 -9.43 9.48
CA THR A 22 4.29 -10.54 9.96
C THR A 22 3.11 -9.99 10.72
N ASN A 23 1.92 -10.50 10.40
CA ASN A 23 0.72 -10.14 11.15
C ASN A 23 0.73 -10.79 12.53
N HIS A 24 0.37 -10.00 13.54
CA HIS A 24 0.13 -10.47 14.91
C HIS A 24 -1.26 -10.08 15.42
N ASN A 25 -2.08 -9.44 14.59
CA ASN A 25 -3.43 -9.04 14.94
C ASN A 25 -4.41 -10.19 14.64
N PRO A 26 -5.07 -10.77 15.65
CA PRO A 26 -5.97 -11.91 15.46
C PRO A 26 -7.22 -11.56 14.62
N ILE A 27 -7.59 -10.28 14.52
CA ILE A 27 -8.68 -9.84 13.63
C ILE A 27 -8.28 -10.05 12.17
N PHE A 28 -7.04 -9.73 11.81
CA PHE A 28 -6.54 -9.90 10.44
C PHE A 28 -6.30 -11.37 10.06
N ASP A 29 -6.13 -12.26 11.04
CA ASP A 29 -6.07 -13.71 10.81
C ASP A 29 -7.46 -14.33 10.63
N LYS A 30 -8.46 -13.78 11.32
CA LYS A 30 -9.82 -14.34 11.35
C LYS A 30 -10.68 -13.87 10.18
N TYR A 31 -10.53 -12.61 9.76
CA TYR A 31 -11.40 -11.97 8.77
C TYR A 31 -10.63 -11.64 7.49
N LYS A 32 -11.34 -11.59 6.37
CA LYS A 32 -10.78 -11.18 5.08
C LYS A 32 -10.71 -9.65 4.98
N PRO A 33 -9.82 -9.09 4.14
CA PRO A 33 -9.71 -7.64 3.95
C PRO A 33 -11.00 -6.90 3.58
N ALA A 34 -11.96 -7.59 2.95
CA ALA A 34 -13.26 -7.01 2.58
C ALA A 34 -14.30 -7.04 3.72
N ASP A 35 -14.06 -7.83 4.77
CA ASP A 35 -14.99 -7.99 5.88
C ASP A 35 -15.04 -6.72 6.74
N LYS A 36 -16.20 -6.46 7.36
CA LYS A 36 -16.45 -5.24 8.14
C LYS A 36 -15.48 -5.11 9.31
N GLU A 37 -15.30 -6.18 10.08
CA GLU A 37 -14.45 -6.24 11.27
C GLU A 37 -12.99 -5.95 10.92
N TYR A 38 -12.50 -6.52 9.82
CA TYR A 38 -11.16 -6.27 9.32
C TYR A 38 -10.95 -4.79 9.00
N ARG A 39 -11.88 -4.21 8.23
CA ARG A 39 -11.79 -2.83 7.76
C ARG A 39 -11.84 -1.82 8.90
N ILE A 40 -12.71 -2.06 9.90
CA ILE A 40 -12.81 -1.22 11.09
C ILE A 40 -11.50 -1.26 11.89
N GLU A 41 -10.95 -2.45 12.12
CA GLU A 41 -9.69 -2.61 12.87
C GLU A 41 -8.53 -1.91 12.13
N LEU A 42 -8.42 -2.12 10.82
CA LEU A 42 -7.38 -1.48 10.02
C LEU A 42 -7.50 0.04 10.05
N ALA A 43 -8.71 0.59 9.92
CA ALA A 43 -8.95 2.02 10.04
C ALA A 43 -8.49 2.57 11.38
N GLY A 44 -8.89 1.93 12.48
CA GLY A 44 -8.50 2.35 13.83
C GLY A 44 -6.98 2.35 14.02
N LEU A 45 -6.28 1.31 13.56
CA LEU A 45 -4.82 1.23 13.66
C LEU A 45 -4.10 2.28 12.80
N VAL A 46 -4.59 2.54 11.59
CA VAL A 46 -4.00 3.53 10.68
C VAL A 46 -4.25 4.95 11.17
N GLU A 47 -5.41 5.25 11.75
CA GLU A 47 -5.77 6.58 12.26
C GLU A 47 -4.93 6.99 13.49
N VAL A 48 -4.54 6.04 14.33
CA VAL A 48 -3.71 6.30 15.53
C VAL A 48 -2.21 6.19 15.25
N ALA A 49 -1.82 5.63 14.12
CA ALA A 49 -0.42 5.51 13.75
C ALA A 49 0.18 6.86 13.33
N ASP A 50 1.46 7.06 13.62
CA ASP A 50 2.20 8.19 13.04
C ASP A 50 2.19 8.02 11.52
N LYS A 51 1.73 9.05 10.79
CA LYS A 51 1.54 8.99 9.33
C LYS A 51 2.80 8.58 8.57
N ASP A 52 3.98 8.96 9.07
CA ASP A 52 5.27 8.64 8.46
C ASP A 52 5.78 7.23 8.84
N SER A 53 5.06 6.52 9.71
CA SER A 53 5.40 5.16 10.15
C SER A 53 4.61 4.05 9.44
N VAL A 54 3.62 4.44 8.62
CA VAL A 54 2.80 3.51 7.84
C VAL A 54 3.18 3.62 6.38
N LEU A 55 3.57 2.49 5.82
CA LEU A 55 4.05 2.37 4.46
C LEU A 55 3.08 1.50 3.67
N PHE A 56 2.91 1.83 2.39
CA PHE A 56 1.93 1.20 1.51
C PHE A 56 2.62 0.66 0.27
N TRP A 57 2.37 -0.60 -0.07
CA TRP A 57 2.86 -1.21 -1.31
C TRP A 57 1.73 -1.79 -2.12
N ILE A 58 1.69 -1.46 -3.41
CA ILE A 58 0.71 -1.97 -4.34
C ILE A 58 0.86 -3.50 -4.42
N ASN A 59 -0.24 -4.19 -4.14
CA ASN A 59 -0.33 -5.63 -4.23
C ASN A 59 -0.96 -6.02 -5.58
N ARG A 60 -2.20 -5.58 -5.81
CA ARG A 60 -2.97 -5.90 -7.02
C ARG A 60 -4.10 -4.91 -7.29
N TYR A 61 -4.67 -5.03 -8.48
CA TYR A 61 -5.92 -4.39 -8.89
C TYR A 61 -7.09 -5.37 -8.79
N ASP A 62 -8.29 -4.86 -8.52
CA ASP A 62 -9.54 -5.61 -8.68
C ASP A 62 -10.66 -4.69 -9.17
N SER A 63 -11.71 -5.28 -9.75
CA SER A 63 -12.91 -4.56 -10.16
C SER A 63 -14.16 -5.38 -9.88
N VAL A 64 -15.05 -4.85 -9.06
CA VAL A 64 -16.29 -5.53 -8.64
C VAL A 64 -17.47 -4.61 -8.89
N ALA A 65 -18.46 -5.08 -9.66
CA ALA A 65 -19.69 -4.34 -9.96
C ALA A 65 -19.46 -2.91 -10.52
N GLY A 66 -18.40 -2.72 -11.31
CA GLY A 66 -18.06 -1.42 -11.89
C GLY A 66 -17.27 -0.48 -10.97
N HIS A 67 -16.98 -0.91 -9.75
CA HIS A 67 -16.05 -0.23 -8.84
C HIS A 67 -14.66 -0.79 -8.98
N GLU A 68 -13.65 0.07 -8.93
CA GLU A 68 -12.27 -0.23 -9.24
C GLU A 68 -11.40 0.02 -8.00
N TYR A 69 -10.59 -0.98 -7.64
CA TYR A 69 -9.89 -1.01 -6.35
C TYR A 69 -8.39 -1.26 -6.52
N MET A 70 -7.60 -0.57 -5.69
CA MET A 70 -6.18 -0.86 -5.47
C MET A 70 -6.03 -1.55 -4.13
N TYR A 71 -5.52 -2.79 -4.16
CA TYR A 71 -5.11 -3.50 -2.95
C TYR A 71 -3.67 -3.11 -2.66
N ALA A 72 -3.41 -2.68 -1.43
CA ALA A 72 -2.08 -2.34 -0.97
C ALA A 72 -1.76 -3.04 0.34
N ASP A 73 -0.56 -3.60 0.45
CA ASP A 73 -0.02 -4.05 1.73
C ASP A 73 0.26 -2.82 2.59
N VAL A 74 -0.19 -2.84 3.84
CA VAL A 74 -0.02 -1.78 4.83
C VAL A 74 0.95 -2.29 5.90
N ILE A 75 2.09 -1.62 6.00
CA ILE A 75 3.20 -2.05 6.83
C ILE A 75 3.57 -0.95 7.83
N GLY A 76 3.69 -1.29 9.10
CA GLY A 76 4.12 -0.41 10.17
C GLY A 76 4.61 -1.20 11.39
N ARG A 77 4.98 -0.50 12.48
CA ARG A 77 5.64 -1.10 13.66
C ARG A 77 4.93 -2.32 14.23
N ASN A 78 3.60 -2.37 14.17
CA ASN A 78 2.77 -3.52 14.56
C ASN A 78 1.61 -3.72 13.57
N LEU A 79 1.81 -3.34 12.31
CA LEU A 79 0.79 -3.34 11.28
C LEU A 79 1.32 -4.11 10.07
N CYS A 80 0.64 -5.19 9.71
CA CYS A 80 0.92 -5.98 8.53
C CYS A 80 -0.43 -6.49 8.00
N ALA A 81 -1.02 -5.71 7.11
CA ALA A 81 -2.40 -5.87 6.67
C ALA A 81 -2.54 -5.55 5.18
N ILE A 82 -3.76 -5.67 4.64
CA ILE A 82 -4.08 -5.27 3.27
C ILE A 82 -5.19 -4.22 3.33
N ALA A 83 -4.90 -3.02 2.82
CA ALA A 83 -5.90 -2.01 2.54
C ALA A 83 -6.53 -2.23 1.16
N ILE A 84 -7.82 -1.96 1.06
CA ILE A 84 -8.55 -1.90 -0.20
C ILE A 84 -8.92 -0.44 -0.44
N PHE A 85 -8.19 0.22 -1.32
CA PHE A 85 -8.46 1.60 -1.72
C PHE A 85 -9.45 1.63 -2.88
N ASP A 86 -10.54 2.37 -2.70
CA ASP A 86 -11.39 2.78 -3.81
C ASP A 86 -10.67 3.86 -4.63
N ILE A 87 -10.53 3.59 -5.93
CA ILE A 87 -9.94 4.49 -6.93
C ILE A 87 -10.91 4.73 -8.10
N THR A 88 -12.19 4.40 -7.92
CA THR A 88 -13.23 4.48 -8.95
C THR A 88 -13.36 5.90 -9.47
N GLY A 89 -13.23 6.08 -10.78
CA GLY A 89 -13.42 7.38 -11.44
C GLY A 89 -12.35 8.43 -11.12
N ASN A 90 -11.29 8.11 -10.38
CA ASN A 90 -10.22 9.06 -10.07
C ASN A 90 -9.23 9.16 -11.24
N GLU A 91 -9.14 10.30 -11.93
CA GLU A 91 -8.28 10.48 -13.11
C GLU A 91 -6.78 10.24 -12.81
N GLU A 92 -6.32 10.48 -11.58
CA GLU A 92 -4.92 10.26 -11.19
C GLU A 92 -4.49 8.80 -11.35
N PHE A 93 -5.44 7.86 -11.20
CA PHE A 93 -5.18 6.43 -11.32
C PHE A 93 -5.59 5.84 -12.67
N GLU A 94 -5.91 6.66 -13.69
CA GLU A 94 -6.32 6.15 -15.01
C GLU A 94 -5.29 5.18 -15.60
N ASN A 95 -4.00 5.52 -15.53
CA ASN A 95 -2.94 4.65 -16.03
C ASN A 95 -2.86 3.32 -15.26
N PHE A 96 -2.97 3.37 -13.93
CA PHE A 96 -3.01 2.18 -13.09
C PHE A 96 -4.19 1.26 -13.46
N ARG A 97 -5.38 1.84 -13.65
CA ARG A 97 -6.59 1.10 -14.05
C ARG A 97 -6.50 0.54 -15.47
N ARG A 98 -5.97 1.32 -16.42
CA ARG A 98 -5.75 0.91 -17.81
C ARG A 98 -4.88 -0.33 -17.92
N VAL A 99 -3.84 -0.44 -17.09
CA VAL A 99 -2.96 -1.62 -17.06
C VAL A 99 -3.38 -2.66 -16.00
N LYS A 100 -4.54 -2.48 -15.36
CA LYS A 100 -5.06 -3.35 -14.29
C LYS A 100 -4.02 -3.64 -13.21
N GLY A 101 -3.25 -2.63 -12.83
CA GLY A 101 -2.21 -2.70 -11.80
C GLY A 101 -1.01 -3.62 -12.09
N VAL A 102 -0.94 -4.29 -13.25
CA VAL A 102 0.11 -5.28 -13.55
C VAL A 102 1.51 -4.65 -13.52
N SER A 103 1.67 -3.47 -14.09
CA SER A 103 2.95 -2.75 -14.13
C SER A 103 3.35 -2.06 -12.83
N TYR A 104 2.54 -2.21 -11.77
CA TYR A 104 2.71 -1.52 -10.50
C TYR A 104 2.77 -2.47 -9.31
N SER A 105 2.59 -3.78 -9.51
CA SER A 105 2.62 -4.75 -8.43
C SER A 105 4.01 -4.80 -7.81
N GLY A 106 4.07 -4.68 -6.48
CA GLY A 106 5.32 -4.59 -5.73
C GLY A 106 5.84 -3.17 -5.54
N ALA A 107 5.24 -2.15 -6.18
CA ALA A 107 5.68 -0.76 -6.05
C ALA A 107 5.17 -0.11 -4.75
N GLY A 108 6.00 0.72 -4.12
CA GLY A 108 5.67 1.52 -2.96
C GLY A 108 4.90 2.79 -3.31
N LEU A 109 3.92 3.16 -2.49
CA LEU A 109 3.23 4.45 -2.55
C LEU A 109 3.89 5.42 -1.56
N LEU A 110 4.57 6.43 -2.08
CA LEU A 110 5.16 7.50 -1.26
C LEU A 110 4.21 8.67 -1.13
N ALA A 111 4.06 9.15 0.11
CA ALA A 111 3.13 10.20 0.50
C ALA A 111 1.71 10.00 -0.08
N PRO A 112 1.07 8.82 0.10
CA PRO A 112 -0.30 8.61 -0.33
C PRO A 112 -1.23 9.52 0.46
N ARG A 113 -2.15 10.18 -0.24
CA ARG A 113 -3.24 10.95 0.35
C ARG A 113 -4.52 10.17 0.17
N TYR A 114 -5.12 9.79 1.29
CA TYR A 114 -6.35 9.01 1.32
C TYR A 114 -7.25 9.52 2.44
N ARG A 115 -8.52 9.14 2.35
CA ARG A 115 -9.52 9.36 3.40
C ARG A 115 -10.08 8.02 3.84
N ILE A 116 -10.43 7.95 5.12
CA ILE A 116 -11.16 6.83 5.71
C ILE A 116 -12.58 7.32 5.98
N GLN A 117 -13.55 6.66 5.36
CA GLN A 117 -14.97 6.95 5.54
C GLN A 117 -15.61 5.85 6.37
N HIS A 118 -16.05 6.18 7.58
CA HIS A 118 -16.78 5.26 8.44
C HIS A 118 -18.24 5.20 7.98
N THR A 119 -18.74 4.00 7.74
CA THR A 119 -20.09 3.70 7.28
C THR A 119 -20.69 2.58 8.13
N ASP A 120 -22.00 2.34 7.98
CA ASP A 120 -22.66 1.22 8.67
C ASP A 120 -22.08 -0.15 8.26
N SER A 121 -21.45 -0.23 7.08
CA SER A 121 -20.80 -1.43 6.53
C SER A 121 -19.31 -1.57 6.89
N GLY A 122 -18.74 -0.65 7.66
CA GLY A 122 -17.35 -0.68 8.11
C GLY A 122 -16.60 0.61 7.80
N ALA A 123 -15.31 0.52 7.47
CA ALA A 123 -14.50 1.68 7.09
C ALA A 123 -14.02 1.57 5.64
N GLN A 124 -14.25 2.57 4.79
CA GLN A 124 -13.83 2.57 3.40
C GLN A 124 -12.63 3.48 3.20
N PHE A 125 -11.56 2.95 2.62
CA PHE A 125 -10.41 3.73 2.22
C PHE A 125 -10.62 4.25 0.81
N VAL A 126 -10.47 5.56 0.62
CA VAL A 126 -10.52 6.20 -0.70
C VAL A 126 -9.18 6.86 -0.95
N LEU A 127 -8.49 6.44 -2.01
CA LEU A 127 -7.20 7.01 -2.37
C LEU A 127 -7.43 8.22 -3.27
N ASP A 128 -7.07 9.39 -2.77
CA ASP A 128 -7.27 10.66 -3.47
C ASP A 128 -6.09 10.96 -4.39
N SER A 129 -4.85 10.80 -3.90
CA SER A 129 -3.63 11.02 -4.70
C SER A 129 -2.43 10.26 -4.13
N VAL A 130 -1.35 10.13 -4.92
CA VAL A 130 -0.06 9.59 -4.49
C VAL A 130 1.03 10.56 -4.92
N GLY A 131 1.90 10.95 -3.99
CA GLY A 131 3.02 11.85 -4.32
C GLY A 131 3.99 11.22 -5.32
N MET A 132 4.34 9.96 -5.11
CA MET A 132 5.20 9.19 -6.02
C MET A 132 4.96 7.69 -5.88
N ILE A 133 5.07 6.95 -6.99
CA ILE A 133 5.13 5.48 -6.97
C ILE A 133 6.58 5.08 -7.25
N VAL A 134 7.15 4.22 -6.40
CA VAL A 134 8.55 3.76 -6.49
C VAL A 134 8.62 2.24 -6.61
N ASP A 135 9.49 1.74 -7.47
CA ASP A 135 9.79 0.32 -7.70
C ASP A 135 11.29 0.10 -7.44
#